data_AF-A0A7Y3M5H3-F1
#
_entry.id   AF-A0A7Y3M5H3-F1
#
_cell.length_a   1.000
_cell.length_b   1.000
_cell.length_c   1.000
_cell.angle_alpha   90.00
_cell.angle_beta   90.00
_cell.angle_gamma   90.00
#
_symmetry.space_group_name_H-M   'P 1'
#
loop_
_entity.id
_entity.type
_entity.pdbx_description
1 polymer ?
#
loop_
_entity_poly.entity_id
_entity_poly.type
_entity_poly.pdbx_seq_one_letter_code
_entity_poly.pdbx_strand_id
1 'polypeptide(L)'
;MKKLYFLFFSLILTLFSFGQTTVFQESFETGNSGTASINCNDGFGDFFTRTDGTDISSSYQVSGGDGSFFFAAQDVDATECGAGNDVQFLLFDDIDISTFSNLTLAVLIAEDAPSDGNFDWDGGDLFYIEVDYDNSGTFTKILQFATTATSGFNVSTPSQDTNLDGLGDGLE
;
A
#
# COMPACT_ATOMS: atom_id res chain seq x y z
N MET A 1 -22.86 -41.94 27.89
CA MET A 1 -22.48 -41.94 26.45
C MET A 1 -22.85 -40.64 25.74
N LYS A 2 -24.10 -40.12 25.83
CA LYS A 2 -24.51 -38.85 25.16
C LYS A 2 -23.64 -37.61 25.47
N LYS A 3 -23.12 -37.48 26.69
CA LYS A 3 -22.23 -36.37 27.11
C LYS A 3 -20.81 -36.44 26.51
N LEU A 4 -20.35 -37.63 26.11
CA LEU A 4 -19.00 -37.82 25.54
C LEU A 4 -18.98 -37.40 24.06
N TYR A 5 -20.06 -37.63 23.32
CA TYR A 5 -20.18 -37.20 21.92
C TYR A 5 -20.21 -35.67 21.78
N PHE A 6 -20.85 -34.97 22.72
CA PHE A 6 -20.88 -33.51 22.71
C PHE A 6 -19.49 -32.90 22.92
N LEU A 7 -18.68 -33.51 23.80
CA LEU A 7 -17.29 -33.11 24.05
C LEU A 7 -16.39 -33.38 22.84
N PHE A 8 -16.54 -34.54 22.20
CA PHE A 8 -15.80 -34.85 20.96
C PHE A 8 -16.20 -33.93 19.80
N PHE A 9 -17.49 -33.60 19.69
CA PHE A 9 -17.98 -32.67 18.67
C PHE A 9 -17.46 -31.25 18.87
N SER A 10 -17.41 -30.74 20.12
CA SER A 10 -16.83 -29.42 20.39
C SER A 10 -15.32 -29.39 20.16
N LEU A 11 -14.59 -30.47 20.50
CA LEU A 11 -13.15 -30.58 20.28
C LEU A 11 -12.81 -30.60 18.78
N ILE A 12 -13.61 -31.27 17.97
CA ILE A 12 -13.47 -31.30 16.51
C ILE A 12 -13.75 -29.91 15.92
N LEU A 13 -14.79 -29.21 16.38
CA LEU A 13 -15.11 -27.86 15.92
C LEU A 13 -14.01 -26.84 16.23
N THR A 14 -13.32 -26.96 17.38
CA THR A 14 -12.18 -26.07 17.71
C THR A 14 -10.94 -26.35 16.86
N LEU A 15 -10.78 -27.57 16.34
CA LEU A 15 -9.67 -27.92 15.43
C LEU A 15 -9.91 -27.42 13.99
N PHE A 16 -11.15 -27.07 13.64
CA PHE A 16 -11.54 -26.48 12.35
C PHE A 16 -11.82 -24.98 12.44
N SER A 17 -11.34 -24.31 13.49
CA SER A 17 -11.35 -22.85 13.52
C SER A 17 -10.39 -22.34 12.45
N PHE A 18 -10.89 -22.10 11.24
CA PHE A 18 -10.19 -21.42 10.16
C PHE A 18 -9.97 -19.96 10.57
N GLY A 19 -8.90 -19.70 11.32
CA GLY A 19 -8.32 -18.37 11.34
C GLY A 19 -7.86 -18.03 9.93
N GLN A 20 -8.05 -16.76 9.53
CA GLN A 20 -7.40 -16.26 8.32
C GLN A 20 -5.89 -16.46 8.48
N THR A 21 -5.28 -17.18 7.54
CA THR A 21 -3.82 -17.31 7.49
C THR A 21 -3.26 -16.10 6.79
N THR A 22 -2.38 -15.35 7.46
CA THR A 22 -1.54 -14.35 6.80
C THR A 22 -0.51 -15.07 5.94
N VAL A 23 -0.62 -14.93 4.62
CA VAL A 23 0.32 -15.53 3.67
C VAL A 23 1.58 -14.67 3.53
N PHE A 24 1.40 -13.35 3.60
CA PHE A 24 2.46 -12.36 3.54
C PHE A 24 2.05 -11.12 4.34
N GLN A 25 3.02 -10.47 4.97
CA GLN A 25 2.85 -9.19 5.64
C GLN A 25 4.17 -8.43 5.61
N GLU A 26 4.10 -7.14 5.29
CA GLU A 26 5.19 -6.19 5.44
C GLU A 26 4.69 -5.04 6.33
N SER A 27 5.40 -4.80 7.44
CA SER A 27 5.13 -3.68 8.36
C SER A 27 6.25 -2.63 8.36
N PHE A 28 7.33 -2.91 7.64
CA PHE A 28 8.57 -2.16 7.59
C PHE A 28 9.35 -2.10 8.91
N GLU A 29 8.86 -2.60 10.04
CA GLU A 29 9.56 -2.50 11.34
C GLU A 29 10.89 -3.27 11.40
N THR A 30 11.07 -4.29 10.56
CA THR A 30 12.28 -5.13 10.51
C THR A 30 13.12 -4.94 9.25
N GLY A 31 12.84 -3.90 8.47
CA GLY A 31 13.54 -3.61 7.21
C GLY A 31 12.54 -3.40 6.06
N ASN A 32 12.98 -3.65 4.83
CA ASN A 32 12.12 -3.71 3.64
C ASN A 32 12.35 -5.05 2.96
N SER A 33 11.30 -5.87 2.87
CA SER A 33 11.33 -7.16 2.15
C SER A 33 11.06 -7.01 0.65
N GLY A 34 10.58 -5.85 0.21
CA GLY A 34 10.37 -5.54 -1.20
C GLY A 34 11.63 -4.98 -1.88
N THR A 35 11.63 -5.05 -3.21
CA THR A 35 12.63 -4.45 -4.08
C THR A 35 12.07 -3.15 -4.66
N ALA A 36 12.61 -2.02 -4.20
CA ALA A 36 12.22 -0.71 -4.72
C ALA A 36 12.88 -0.45 -6.08
N SER A 37 12.16 0.17 -7.02
CA SER A 37 12.68 0.61 -8.33
C SER A 37 13.85 1.58 -8.18
N ILE A 38 13.81 2.39 -7.14
CA ILE A 38 14.86 3.28 -6.68
C ILE A 38 14.80 3.37 -5.15
N ASN A 39 15.87 3.85 -4.54
CA ASN A 39 15.83 4.32 -3.16
C ASN A 39 16.41 5.75 -3.15
N CYS A 40 15.54 6.74 -2.93
CA CYS A 40 15.89 8.15 -2.92
C CYS A 40 15.31 8.82 -1.68
N ASN A 41 16.07 9.78 -1.13
CA ASN A 41 15.67 10.63 -0.03
C ASN A 41 16.61 11.84 -0.01
N ASP A 42 16.08 13.04 -0.25
CA ASP A 42 16.84 14.30 -0.20
C ASP A 42 16.83 14.98 1.19
N GLY A 43 16.09 14.42 2.15
CA GLY A 43 15.86 14.98 3.48
C GLY A 43 14.69 15.97 3.55
N PHE A 44 13.99 16.20 2.44
CA PHE A 44 12.88 17.13 2.30
C PHE A 44 11.69 16.47 1.58
N GLY A 45 11.27 17.01 0.44
CA GLY A 45 10.04 16.64 -0.27
C GLY A 45 10.23 15.55 -1.32
N ASP A 46 11.48 15.12 -1.57
CA ASP A 46 11.80 14.27 -2.72
C ASP A 46 12.27 12.92 -2.19
N PHE A 47 11.36 11.96 -2.10
CA PHE A 47 11.66 10.66 -1.51
C PHE A 47 10.83 9.51 -2.10
N PHE A 48 11.46 8.34 -2.11
CA PHE A 48 10.85 7.05 -2.38
C PHE A 48 11.64 6.02 -1.57
N THR A 49 11.25 5.87 -0.30
CA THR A 49 12.09 5.18 0.68
C THR A 49 11.31 4.64 1.87
N ARG A 50 11.96 3.77 2.63
CA ARG A 50 11.52 3.37 3.96
C ARG A 50 12.06 4.36 4.99
N THR A 51 11.18 4.96 5.78
CA THR A 51 11.49 6.06 6.71
C THR A 51 10.71 5.89 8.02
N ASP A 52 11.13 6.57 9.09
CA ASP A 52 10.36 6.78 10.32
C ASP A 52 9.79 8.21 10.43
N GLY A 53 9.89 9.00 9.35
CA GLY A 53 9.51 10.40 9.29
C GLY A 53 10.57 11.38 9.79
N THR A 54 11.68 10.92 10.38
CA THR A 54 12.71 11.83 10.92
C THR A 54 13.77 12.25 9.92
N ASP A 55 13.87 11.53 8.80
CA ASP A 55 14.84 11.73 7.72
C ASP A 55 14.21 12.23 6.41
N ILE A 56 12.95 12.67 6.45
CA ILE A 56 12.23 13.36 5.36
C ILE A 56 11.71 14.72 5.86
N SER A 57 11.00 15.48 5.03
CA SER A 57 10.47 16.79 5.41
C SER A 57 9.66 16.75 6.71
N SER A 58 9.99 17.64 7.65
CA SER A 58 9.22 17.81 8.89
C SER A 58 7.78 18.30 8.67
N SER A 59 7.44 18.77 7.45
CA SER A 59 6.07 19.10 7.08
C SER A 59 5.24 17.88 6.73
N TYR A 60 5.86 16.80 6.27
CA TYR A 60 5.18 15.55 5.91
C TYR A 60 4.79 14.82 7.19
N GLN A 61 3.49 14.69 7.45
CA GLN A 61 2.98 14.14 8.71
C GLN A 61 1.87 13.13 8.43
N VAL A 62 2.21 11.84 8.61
CA VAL A 62 1.27 10.72 8.51
C VAL A 62 1.14 10.01 9.85
N SER A 63 0.01 9.33 10.07
CA SER A 63 -0.24 8.56 11.30
C SER A 63 -1.10 7.33 11.03
N GLY A 64 -1.23 6.43 12.01
CA GLY A 64 -2.05 5.22 11.90
C GLY A 64 -1.33 4.00 11.31
N GLY A 65 -0.02 4.08 11.07
CA GLY A 65 0.82 2.95 10.64
C GLY A 65 1.06 1.88 11.72
N ASP A 66 1.59 0.73 11.29
CA ASP A 66 1.97 -0.38 12.17
C ASP A 66 3.42 -0.20 12.68
N GLY A 67 3.56 0.57 13.76
CA GLY A 67 4.87 0.84 14.37
C GLY A 67 5.42 2.22 14.01
N SER A 68 6.73 2.31 13.82
CA SER A 68 7.42 3.60 13.61
C SER A 68 7.87 3.82 12.18
N PHE A 69 8.18 2.76 11.44
CA PHE A 69 8.65 2.81 10.08
C PHE A 69 7.53 2.51 9.09
N PHE A 70 7.62 3.15 7.94
CA PHE A 70 6.71 2.98 6.82
C PHE A 70 7.47 3.20 5.51
N PHE A 71 6.86 2.86 4.39
CA PHE A 71 7.37 3.22 3.07
C PHE A 71 6.63 4.47 2.60
N ALA A 72 7.36 5.48 2.15
CA ALA A 72 6.84 6.79 1.78
C ALA A 72 7.30 7.19 0.38
N ALA A 73 6.47 7.98 -0.29
CA ALA A 73 6.72 8.52 -1.61
C ALA A 73 6.21 9.96 -1.69
N GLN A 74 7.02 10.87 -2.23
CA GLN A 74 6.64 12.24 -2.58
C GLN A 74 7.61 12.75 -3.66
N ASP A 75 7.09 13.52 -4.62
CA ASP A 75 7.84 14.13 -5.74
C ASP A 75 8.80 13.12 -6.40
N VAL A 76 8.23 12.00 -6.87
CA VAL A 76 9.01 10.84 -7.33
C VAL A 76 9.66 11.02 -8.70
N ASP A 77 9.27 12.07 -9.44
CA ASP A 77 9.89 12.47 -10.69
C ASP A 77 11.00 13.51 -10.52
N ALA A 78 11.26 13.96 -9.28
CA ALA A 78 12.41 14.78 -8.91
C ALA A 78 13.74 14.17 -9.39
N THR A 79 14.78 15.02 -9.47
CA THR A 79 16.09 14.63 -10.01
C THR A 79 16.71 13.48 -9.21
N GLU A 80 16.55 13.52 -7.90
CA GLU A 80 17.04 12.59 -6.90
C GLU A 80 16.30 11.23 -6.96
N CYS A 81 15.05 11.24 -7.45
CA CYS A 81 14.16 10.08 -7.48
C CYS A 81 13.96 9.45 -8.86
N GLY A 82 14.62 9.97 -9.90
CA GLY A 82 14.56 9.35 -11.23
C GLY A 82 14.72 10.31 -12.40
N ALA A 83 14.79 11.62 -12.12
CA ALA A 83 15.00 12.69 -13.11
C ALA A 83 14.00 12.61 -14.28
N GLY A 84 12.71 12.70 -13.96
CA GLY A 84 11.61 12.65 -14.92
C GLY A 84 11.06 11.25 -15.22
N ASN A 85 11.37 10.25 -14.37
CA ASN A 85 10.58 9.02 -14.31
C ASN A 85 9.48 9.20 -13.26
N ASP A 86 8.25 9.32 -13.73
CA ASP A 86 7.04 9.56 -12.94
C ASP A 86 6.48 8.30 -12.27
N VAL A 87 7.00 7.12 -12.61
CA VAL A 87 6.55 5.85 -12.03
C VAL A 87 7.65 5.18 -11.23
N GLN A 88 7.41 5.04 -9.93
CA GLN A 88 8.22 4.26 -9.01
C GLN A 88 7.39 3.13 -8.40
N PHE A 89 8.04 2.01 -8.08
CA PHE A 89 7.35 0.83 -7.56
C PHE A 89 8.16 0.13 -6.46
N LEU A 90 7.44 -0.56 -5.58
CA LEU A 90 7.99 -1.48 -4.60
C LEU A 90 7.47 -2.88 -4.90
N LEU A 91 8.35 -3.77 -5.35
CA LEU A 91 8.00 -5.13 -5.76
C LEU A 91 8.19 -6.12 -4.60
N PHE A 92 7.12 -6.82 -4.24
CA PHE A 92 7.20 -8.02 -3.40
C PHE A 92 7.06 -9.25 -4.30
N ASP A 93 8.00 -10.18 -4.20
CA ASP A 93 8.08 -11.38 -5.03
C ASP A 93 8.20 -12.63 -4.15
N ASP A 94 8.08 -13.81 -4.75
CA ASP A 94 8.19 -15.12 -4.10
C ASP A 94 7.15 -15.37 -2.98
N ILE A 95 5.97 -14.76 -3.07
CA ILE A 95 4.85 -15.01 -2.15
C ILE A 95 4.16 -16.33 -2.53
N ASP A 96 4.35 -17.38 -1.73
CA ASP A 96 3.73 -18.69 -1.97
C ASP A 96 2.22 -18.68 -1.63
N ILE A 97 1.41 -18.64 -2.67
CA ILE A 97 -0.06 -18.70 -2.58
C ILE A 97 -0.64 -20.07 -3.02
N SER A 98 0.21 -21.07 -3.29
CA SER A 98 -0.16 -22.31 -4.01
C SER A 98 -1.26 -23.15 -3.35
N THR A 99 -1.50 -22.96 -2.05
CA THR A 99 -2.52 -23.70 -1.28
C THR A 99 -3.80 -22.90 -1.02
N PHE A 100 -3.87 -21.68 -1.54
CA PHE A 100 -4.99 -20.76 -1.33
C PHE A 100 -5.81 -20.59 -2.61
N SER A 101 -7.13 -20.55 -2.47
CA SER A 101 -8.06 -20.31 -3.58
C SER A 101 -8.64 -18.89 -3.58
N ASN A 102 -8.43 -18.15 -2.48
CA ASN A 102 -8.87 -16.78 -2.30
C ASN A 102 -7.84 -16.07 -1.43
N LEU A 103 -7.59 -14.80 -1.75
CA LEU A 103 -6.72 -13.92 -0.99
C LEU A 103 -7.48 -12.66 -0.64
N THR A 104 -7.08 -12.01 0.45
CA THR A 104 -7.61 -10.72 0.86
C THR A 104 -6.42 -9.80 1.08
N LEU A 105 -6.45 -8.66 0.39
CA LEU A 105 -5.53 -7.57 0.65
C LEU A 105 -6.07 -6.73 1.82
N ALA A 106 -5.21 -6.47 2.78
CA ALA A 106 -5.41 -5.45 3.81
C ALA A 106 -4.17 -4.57 3.81
N VAL A 107 -4.35 -3.26 3.77
CA VAL A 107 -3.27 -2.28 3.66
C VAL A 107 -3.63 -1.05 4.50
N LEU A 108 -2.62 -0.45 5.12
CA LEU A 108 -2.71 0.85 5.75
C LEU A 108 -2.08 1.86 4.79
N ILE A 109 -2.85 2.88 4.41
CA ILE A 109 -2.42 3.94 3.50
C ILE A 109 -2.76 5.26 4.20
N ALA A 110 -1.88 6.24 4.09
CA ALA A 110 -2.09 7.58 4.60
C ALA A 110 -1.51 8.60 3.62
N GLU A 111 -2.12 9.76 3.57
CA GLU A 111 -1.61 10.97 2.94
C GLU A 111 -1.37 12.02 4.03
N ASP A 112 -0.40 12.90 3.84
CA ASP A 112 -0.23 14.02 4.75
C ASP A 112 -1.29 15.07 4.45
N ALA A 113 -2.13 15.37 5.44
CA ALA A 113 -3.20 16.33 5.21
C ALA A 113 -2.62 17.76 5.06
N PRO A 114 -3.15 18.55 4.11
CA PRO A 114 -2.65 19.89 3.84
C PRO A 114 -2.81 20.80 5.05
N SER A 115 -1.75 21.56 5.35
CA SER A 115 -1.73 22.50 6.47
C SER A 115 -2.22 23.91 6.10
N ASP A 116 -2.36 24.21 4.81
CA ASP A 116 -2.69 25.54 4.29
C ASP A 116 -4.10 25.62 3.65
N GLY A 117 -4.81 24.49 3.59
CA GLY A 117 -6.16 24.37 3.03
C GLY A 117 -6.22 24.23 1.51
N ASN A 118 -5.08 24.12 0.82
CA ASN A 118 -5.02 23.61 -0.55
C ASN A 118 -5.01 22.07 -0.53
N PHE A 119 -5.14 21.40 -1.67
CA PHE A 119 -4.88 19.95 -1.75
C PHE A 119 -3.41 19.70 -2.09
N ASP A 120 -2.87 18.52 -1.78
CA ASP A 120 -1.46 18.21 -2.04
C ASP A 120 -1.23 17.30 -3.26
N TRP A 121 -2.27 16.62 -3.77
CA TRP A 121 -2.14 15.77 -4.96
C TRP A 121 -2.40 16.53 -6.26
N ASP A 122 -1.58 16.23 -7.26
CA ASP A 122 -1.67 16.79 -8.59
C ASP A 122 -2.58 15.94 -9.50
N GLY A 123 -3.13 16.60 -10.53
CA GLY A 123 -4.00 15.93 -11.47
C GLY A 123 -3.24 14.91 -12.29
N GLY A 124 -3.72 13.67 -12.27
CA GLY A 124 -3.06 12.52 -12.88
C GLY A 124 -2.22 11.69 -11.91
N ASP A 125 -2.04 12.13 -10.66
CA ASP A 125 -1.34 11.33 -9.64
C ASP A 125 -2.15 10.08 -9.27
N LEU A 126 -1.42 8.96 -9.14
CA LEU A 126 -1.99 7.65 -8.85
C LEU A 126 -1.14 6.91 -7.82
N PHE A 127 -1.82 6.25 -6.88
CA PHE A 127 -1.27 5.11 -6.15
C PHE A 127 -2.06 3.87 -6.55
N TYR A 128 -1.39 2.79 -6.88
CA TYR A 128 -2.07 1.53 -7.19
C TYR A 128 -1.28 0.32 -6.75
N ILE A 129 -2.00 -0.78 -6.55
CA ILE A 129 -1.43 -2.10 -6.27
C ILE A 129 -1.81 -3.02 -7.42
N GLU A 130 -0.79 -3.68 -7.97
CA GLU A 130 -0.94 -4.71 -8.99
C GLU A 130 -0.40 -6.04 -8.48
N VAL A 131 -0.92 -7.12 -9.07
CA VAL A 131 -0.50 -8.49 -8.77
C VAL A 131 -0.23 -9.25 -10.06
N ASP A 132 0.83 -10.05 -10.05
CA ASP A 132 1.12 -11.05 -11.08
C ASP A 132 1.00 -12.44 -10.44
N TYR A 133 0.07 -13.25 -10.94
CA TYR A 133 -0.14 -14.61 -10.44
C TYR A 133 0.68 -15.60 -11.26
N ASP A 134 1.30 -16.56 -10.57
CA ASP A 134 2.09 -17.63 -11.18
C ASP A 134 3.22 -17.13 -12.11
N ASN A 135 3.79 -15.96 -11.83
CA ASN A 135 4.82 -15.30 -12.63
C ASN A 135 4.45 -15.25 -14.12
N SER A 136 3.19 -14.89 -14.40
CA SER A 136 2.66 -14.83 -15.77
C SER A 136 3.30 -13.72 -16.60
N GLY A 137 3.93 -12.74 -15.94
CA GLY A 137 4.46 -11.52 -16.54
C GLY A 137 3.39 -10.47 -16.81
N THR A 138 2.15 -10.67 -16.34
CA THR A 138 1.04 -9.74 -16.51
C THR A 138 0.54 -9.26 -15.16
N PHE A 139 0.79 -7.98 -14.88
CA PHE A 139 0.30 -7.32 -13.69
C PHE A 139 -1.16 -6.89 -13.86
N THR A 140 -1.99 -7.26 -12.88
CA THR A 140 -3.40 -6.89 -12.80
C THR A 140 -3.61 -5.94 -11.64
N LYS A 141 -4.13 -4.75 -11.90
CA LYS A 141 -4.51 -3.76 -10.89
C LYS A 141 -5.68 -4.24 -10.04
N ILE A 142 -5.52 -4.18 -8.73
CA ILE A 142 -6.52 -4.65 -7.74
C ILE A 142 -6.98 -3.56 -6.77
N LEU A 143 -6.24 -2.46 -6.65
CA LEU A 143 -6.57 -1.30 -5.85
C LEU A 143 -5.96 -0.06 -6.53
N GLN A 144 -6.69 1.05 -6.52
CA GLN A 144 -6.17 2.34 -6.95
C GLN A 144 -6.77 3.47 -6.10
N PHE A 145 -5.93 4.45 -5.81
CA PHE A 145 -6.30 5.79 -5.41
C PHE A 145 -5.81 6.74 -6.49
N ALA A 146 -6.65 7.72 -6.83
CA ALA A 146 -6.40 8.67 -7.89
C ALA A 146 -6.96 10.04 -7.50
N THR A 147 -6.49 11.08 -8.18
CA THR A 147 -7.15 12.38 -8.12
C THR A 147 -8.43 12.42 -8.95
N THR A 148 -9.24 13.45 -8.72
CA THR A 148 -10.51 13.67 -9.45
C THR A 148 -10.32 14.36 -10.81
N ALA A 149 -9.08 14.69 -11.18
CA ALA A 149 -8.73 15.36 -12.42
C ALA A 149 -7.47 14.73 -13.02
N THR A 150 -7.35 14.73 -14.35
CA THR A 150 -6.21 14.13 -15.07
C THR A 150 -5.01 15.06 -15.25
N SER A 151 -5.10 16.31 -14.78
CA SER A 151 -4.05 17.32 -14.89
C SER A 151 -4.31 18.51 -13.96
N GLY A 152 -3.28 19.29 -13.66
CA GLY A 152 -3.34 20.46 -12.79
C GLY A 152 -2.56 20.24 -11.51
N PHE A 153 -2.32 21.29 -10.74
CA PHE A 153 -1.64 21.19 -9.45
C PHE A 153 -2.66 21.26 -8.32
N ASN A 154 -2.45 20.52 -7.22
CA ASN A 154 -3.23 20.64 -5.99
C ASN A 154 -4.75 20.51 -6.23
N VAL A 155 -5.16 19.46 -6.95
CA VAL A 155 -6.49 19.39 -7.57
C VAL A 155 -7.56 18.77 -6.68
N SER A 156 -7.20 17.78 -5.85
CA SER A 156 -8.09 17.11 -4.91
C SER A 156 -7.31 16.33 -3.87
N THR A 157 -7.98 15.85 -2.82
CA THR A 157 -7.47 14.74 -2.02
C THR A 157 -7.36 13.47 -2.89
N PRO A 158 -6.53 12.48 -2.50
CA PRO A 158 -6.64 11.16 -3.08
C PRO A 158 -8.01 10.56 -2.78
N SER A 159 -8.58 9.84 -3.74
CA SER A 159 -9.83 9.11 -3.54
C SER A 159 -9.71 7.73 -4.17
N GLN A 160 -10.31 6.72 -3.54
CA GLN A 160 -10.38 5.40 -4.12
C GLN A 160 -11.01 5.50 -5.51
N ASP A 161 -10.32 4.96 -6.50
CA ASP A 161 -10.90 4.77 -7.82
C ASP A 161 -11.60 3.41 -7.81
N THR A 162 -12.93 3.43 -7.69
CA THR A 162 -13.72 2.22 -7.48
C THR A 162 -13.90 1.39 -8.74
N ASN A 163 -13.55 1.94 -9.90
CA ASN A 163 -13.78 1.32 -11.20
C ASN A 163 -12.47 1.14 -12.03
N LEU A 164 -11.36 1.67 -11.54
CA LEU A 164 -10.00 1.60 -12.09
C LEU A 164 -9.82 2.33 -13.44
N ASP A 165 -10.56 3.41 -13.70
CA ASP A 165 -10.48 4.21 -14.93
C ASP A 165 -9.44 5.34 -14.91
N GLY A 166 -8.79 5.56 -13.76
CA GLY A 166 -7.80 6.63 -13.57
C GLY A 166 -8.35 7.89 -12.89
N LEU A 167 -9.60 7.88 -12.43
CA LEU A 167 -10.20 8.99 -11.70
C LEU A 167 -10.81 8.54 -10.37
N GLY A 168 -10.47 9.25 -9.30
CA GLY A 168 -11.02 8.98 -7.97
C GLY A 168 -12.52 9.31 -7.92
N ASP A 169 -13.35 8.33 -7.55
CA ASP A 169 -14.81 8.46 -7.44
C ASP A 169 -15.37 7.90 -6.12
N GLY A 170 -14.51 7.36 -5.26
CA GLY A 170 -14.81 6.78 -3.97
C GLY A 170 -14.52 7.68 -2.78
N LEU A 171 -14.31 7.03 -1.63
CA LEU A 171 -13.85 7.71 -0.42
C LEU A 171 -12.33 7.82 -0.45
N GLU A 172 -11.84 8.81 0.29
CA GLU A 172 -10.48 8.77 0.84
C GLU A 172 -10.37 7.65 1.89
#